data_AF-A0A963FBT3-F1
#
_entry.id   AF-A0A963FBT3-F1
#
_cell.length_a   1.000
_cell.length_b   1.000
_cell.length_c   1.000
_cell.angle_alpha   90.00
_cell.angle_beta   90.00
_cell.angle_gamma   90.00
#
_symmetry.space_group_name_H-M   'P 1'
#
loop_
_entity.id
_entity.type
_entity.pdbx_description
1 polymer ?
#
loop_
_entity_poly.entity_id
_entity_poly.type
_entity_poly.pdbx_seq_one_letter_code
_entity_poly.pdbx_strand_id
1 'polypeptide(L)'
;MIKLSIAAAAVAAANISALFAAPMAPALYNNGPMSPYLNKTTLSEQERITFALLEGMMQASEVYVHANGCPANKLTLPLSAYADALGAPAVLLPFTGNVGVATLGSAPNIFILRAKADNSNNFRGQVIDVSQATLISNPFNDPLPQYINGKATANFVNKMTYNSANNIMVGDMAVDTLGINGQLNSLKGLVIKDFYSGEEGDGESPGGELGGETGGGTPNELFLILDWGLQSLSKYDYPVEKYWQRSKVRRSDGGQGQTVFVKDRLVGVTPCRITAALAGSNGPGIFMQSGHLIIENVTPDTASAELEAIITPVP
;
A
#
# COMPACT_ATOMS: atom_id res chain seq x y z
N MET A 1 16.98 13.33 64.18
CA MET A 1 16.95 13.85 62.79
C MET A 1 18.13 13.25 62.05
N ILE A 2 17.88 12.22 61.22
CA ILE A 2 18.91 11.56 60.43
C ILE A 2 18.39 11.46 58.99
N LYS A 3 19.25 11.87 58.07
CA LYS A 3 18.97 12.19 56.67
C LYS A 3 18.54 10.95 55.87
N LEU A 4 17.51 11.12 55.05
CA LEU A 4 17.16 10.23 53.94
C LEU A 4 18.29 10.26 52.90
N SER A 5 18.89 9.11 52.63
CA SER A 5 19.70 8.89 51.43
C SER A 5 18.88 8.05 50.44
N ILE A 6 18.40 8.70 49.38
CA ILE A 6 17.83 8.06 48.20
C ILE A 6 18.98 7.35 47.48
N ALA A 7 19.04 6.02 47.57
CA ALA A 7 19.93 5.21 46.75
C ALA A 7 19.23 4.94 45.40
N ALA A 8 19.92 5.32 44.33
CA ALA A 8 19.50 5.18 42.95
C ALA A 8 19.26 3.71 42.55
N ALA A 9 18.04 3.39 42.16
CA ALA A 9 17.76 2.20 41.34
C ALA A 9 18.05 2.56 39.87
N ALA A 10 19.33 2.58 39.52
CA ALA A 10 19.80 2.75 38.14
C ALA A 10 20.60 1.49 37.73
N VAL A 11 19.95 0.33 37.74
CA VAL A 11 20.52 -0.91 37.19
C VAL A 11 19.38 -1.74 36.58
N ALA A 12 19.14 -1.54 35.28
CA ALA A 12 18.60 -2.52 34.31
C ALA A 12 18.08 -1.82 33.04
N ALA A 13 18.96 -1.09 32.34
CA ALA A 13 18.67 -0.60 30.97
C ALA A 13 19.91 -0.71 30.07
N ALA A 14 20.77 -1.68 30.35
CA ALA A 14 21.89 -2.04 29.49
C ALA A 14 21.73 -3.53 29.15
N ASN A 15 21.78 -3.86 27.85
CA ASN A 15 21.72 -5.21 27.26
C ASN A 15 20.36 -5.68 26.69
N ILE A 16 19.76 -4.87 25.81
CA ILE A 16 19.09 -5.43 24.63
C ILE A 16 19.60 -4.68 23.38
N SER A 17 20.91 -4.67 23.21
CA SER A 17 21.52 -4.53 21.88
C SER A 17 21.79 -5.94 21.38
N ALA A 18 20.73 -6.74 21.25
CA ALA A 18 20.81 -7.95 20.47
C ALA A 18 21.13 -7.51 19.04
N LEU A 19 22.33 -7.88 18.59
CA LEU A 19 22.77 -7.87 17.20
C LEU A 19 21.82 -8.73 16.37
N PHE A 20 20.62 -8.24 16.11
CA PHE A 20 19.89 -8.68 14.95
C PHE A 20 20.61 -8.06 13.77
N ALA A 21 21.29 -8.90 12.98
CA ALA A 21 21.74 -8.48 11.65
C ALA A 21 20.55 -7.77 10.99
N ALA A 22 20.77 -6.55 10.51
CA ALA A 22 19.74 -5.85 9.73
C ALA A 22 19.25 -6.85 8.67
N PRO A 23 17.93 -7.04 8.52
CA PRO A 23 17.39 -8.00 7.57
C PRO A 23 18.09 -7.78 6.23
N MET A 24 18.69 -8.84 5.70
CA MET A 24 19.40 -8.76 4.43
C MET A 24 18.43 -8.26 3.38
N ALA A 25 18.86 -7.24 2.68
CA ALA A 25 18.27 -6.71 1.48
C ALA A 25 17.86 -7.89 0.53
N PRO A 26 16.57 -8.06 0.17
CA PRO A 26 16.06 -9.07 -0.76
C PRO A 26 16.90 -9.39 -1.99
N ALA A 27 16.85 -10.64 -2.45
CA ALA A 27 17.64 -11.17 -3.59
C ALA A 27 17.29 -10.48 -4.92
N LEU A 28 16.17 -9.77 -4.98
CA LEU A 28 15.82 -8.81 -6.05
C LEU A 28 16.90 -7.72 -6.25
N TYR A 29 17.80 -7.51 -5.30
CA TYR A 29 18.96 -6.60 -5.45
C TYR A 29 20.19 -7.21 -6.09
N ASN A 30 20.25 -8.53 -6.29
CA ASN A 30 21.43 -9.14 -6.92
C ASN A 30 21.63 -8.61 -8.35
N ASN A 31 20.55 -8.13 -8.99
CA ASN A 31 20.58 -7.51 -10.31
C ASN A 31 20.41 -5.97 -10.28
N GLY A 32 20.25 -5.37 -9.09
CA GLY A 32 19.89 -3.96 -8.92
C GLY A 32 18.52 -3.59 -9.51
N PRO A 33 17.98 -2.39 -9.22
CA PRO A 33 16.89 -1.85 -10.02
C PRO A 33 17.36 -1.76 -11.48
N MET A 34 16.56 -2.25 -12.43
CA MET A 34 16.85 -2.06 -13.86
C MET A 34 17.12 -0.57 -14.12
N SER A 35 18.17 -0.29 -14.91
CA SER A 35 18.63 1.07 -15.21
C SER A 35 17.43 1.97 -15.59
N PRO A 36 17.30 3.17 -14.99
CA PRO A 36 16.09 4.01 -15.05
C PRO A 36 15.82 4.65 -16.42
N TYR A 37 16.37 4.12 -17.51
CA TYR A 37 16.55 4.90 -18.74
C TYR A 37 15.31 5.02 -19.64
N LEU A 38 14.18 4.32 -19.40
CA LEU A 38 13.00 4.41 -20.29
C LEU A 38 11.61 4.26 -19.63
N ASN A 39 11.45 4.29 -18.31
CA ASN A 39 10.16 3.97 -17.69
C ASN A 39 9.27 5.19 -17.45
N LYS A 40 8.63 5.72 -18.50
CA LYS A 40 7.32 6.36 -18.30
C LYS A 40 6.32 5.22 -18.09
N THR A 41 5.72 5.15 -16.92
CA THR A 41 4.58 4.24 -16.77
C THR A 41 3.36 4.91 -17.38
N THR A 42 2.64 4.21 -18.24
CA THR A 42 1.38 4.69 -18.81
C THR A 42 0.23 4.45 -17.85
N LEU A 43 0.42 4.74 -16.56
CA LEU A 43 -0.64 4.62 -15.56
C LEU A 43 -1.85 5.44 -16.01
N SER A 44 -3.00 4.78 -16.14
CA SER A 44 -4.28 5.46 -16.30
C SER A 44 -4.61 6.22 -15.02
N GLU A 45 -5.55 7.15 -15.11
CA GLU A 45 -5.99 7.90 -13.93
C GLU A 45 -6.62 6.99 -12.87
N GLN A 46 -7.43 6.00 -13.29
CA GLN A 46 -8.07 5.04 -12.39
C GLN A 46 -7.04 4.15 -11.68
N GLU A 47 -5.95 3.78 -12.36
CA GLU A 47 -4.85 3.06 -11.71
C GLU A 47 -4.12 3.94 -10.70
N ARG A 48 -3.82 5.20 -11.01
CA ARG A 48 -3.18 6.11 -10.05
C ARG A 48 -4.06 6.32 -8.81
N ILE A 49 -5.36 6.51 -9.01
CA ILE A 49 -6.35 6.61 -7.92
C ILE A 49 -6.35 5.33 -7.09
N THR A 50 -6.39 4.17 -7.73
CA THR A 50 -6.45 2.89 -7.03
C THR A 50 -5.15 2.57 -6.29
N PHE A 51 -3.99 2.85 -6.89
CA PHE A 51 -2.70 2.68 -6.22
C PHE A 51 -2.57 3.61 -5.02
N ALA A 52 -3.06 4.84 -5.10
CA ALA A 52 -3.13 5.74 -3.95
C ALA A 52 -4.07 5.21 -2.84
N LEU A 53 -5.22 4.63 -3.21
CA LEU A 53 -6.15 4.01 -2.26
C LEU A 53 -5.57 2.77 -1.58
N LEU A 54 -5.01 1.84 -2.36
CA LEU A 54 -4.39 0.62 -1.87
C LEU A 54 -3.19 0.96 -0.99
N GLU A 55 -2.40 1.95 -1.39
CA GLU A 55 -1.35 2.47 -0.52
C GLU A 55 -1.92 3.00 0.78
N GLY A 56 -2.97 3.83 0.73
CA GLY A 56 -3.64 4.28 1.94
C GLY A 56 -4.12 3.14 2.86
N MET A 57 -4.60 2.03 2.29
CA MET A 57 -4.99 0.83 3.05
C MET A 57 -3.80 0.13 3.70
N MET A 58 -2.68 0.02 2.98
CA MET A 58 -1.45 -0.54 3.53
C MET A 58 -0.95 0.32 4.68
N GLN A 59 -0.95 1.65 4.50
CA GLN A 59 -0.55 2.63 5.51
C GLN A 59 -1.44 2.62 6.77
N ALA A 60 -2.76 2.50 6.60
CA ALA A 60 -3.67 2.34 7.73
C ALA A 60 -3.43 1.03 8.49
N SER A 61 -3.03 -0.03 7.78
CA SER A 61 -2.67 -1.32 8.36
C SER A 61 -1.33 -1.27 9.12
N GLU A 62 -0.35 -0.52 8.63
CA GLU A 62 0.91 -0.26 9.38
C GLU A 62 0.63 0.47 10.69
N VAL A 63 -0.27 1.45 10.65
CA VAL A 63 -0.72 2.19 11.82
C VAL A 63 -1.39 1.28 12.84
N TYR A 64 -2.23 0.34 12.38
CA TYR A 64 -2.77 -0.72 13.22
C TYR A 64 -1.66 -1.54 13.88
N VAL A 65 -0.68 -2.00 13.10
CA VAL A 65 0.48 -2.79 13.58
C VAL A 65 1.35 -2.00 14.56
N HIS A 66 1.57 -0.72 14.31
CA HIS A 66 2.33 0.16 15.21
C HIS A 66 1.63 0.27 16.57
N ALA A 67 0.32 0.50 16.55
CA ALA A 67 -0.45 0.76 17.77
C ALA A 67 -0.81 -0.51 18.57
N ASN A 68 -0.89 -1.67 17.91
CA ASN A 68 -1.37 -2.92 18.51
C ASN A 68 -0.36 -4.08 18.46
N GLY A 69 0.78 -3.90 17.78
CA GLY A 69 1.72 -4.96 17.47
C GLY A 69 1.30 -5.80 16.27
N CYS A 70 2.24 -6.61 15.76
CA CYS A 70 1.92 -7.60 14.74
C CYS A 70 1.07 -8.72 15.37
N PRO A 71 -0.02 -9.18 14.71
CA PRO A 71 -0.85 -10.24 15.27
C PRO A 71 -0.08 -11.56 15.35
N ALA A 72 -0.29 -12.30 16.45
CA ALA A 72 0.40 -13.59 16.68
C ALA A 72 -0.01 -14.67 15.67
N ASN A 73 -1.28 -14.63 15.24
CA ASN A 73 -1.81 -15.46 14.16
C ASN A 73 -2.04 -14.61 12.92
N LYS A 74 -1.97 -15.24 11.74
CA LYS A 74 -2.31 -14.60 10.46
C LYS A 74 -3.70 -13.96 10.53
N LEU A 75 -3.75 -12.64 10.36
CA LEU A 75 -4.97 -11.87 10.24
C LEU A 75 -5.29 -11.73 8.76
N THR A 76 -6.52 -12.03 8.35
CA THR A 76 -6.97 -11.87 6.95
C THR A 76 -8.25 -11.05 6.94
N LEU A 77 -8.23 -9.94 6.21
CA LEU A 77 -9.33 -9.00 6.06
C LEU A 77 -9.73 -8.95 4.57
N PRO A 78 -11.02 -9.00 4.23
CA PRO A 78 -11.44 -8.74 2.85
C PRO A 78 -11.03 -7.32 2.44
N LEU A 79 -10.59 -7.17 1.20
CA LEU A 79 -10.16 -5.90 0.62
C LEU A 79 -10.81 -5.75 -0.76
N SER A 80 -11.31 -4.57 -1.07
CA SER A 80 -11.76 -4.21 -2.41
C SER A 80 -11.31 -2.79 -2.76
N ALA A 81 -11.06 -2.57 -4.05
CA ALA A 81 -10.76 -1.25 -4.59
C ALA A 81 -11.50 -1.03 -5.91
N TYR A 82 -12.08 0.15 -6.04
CA TYR A 82 -12.85 0.59 -7.19
C TYR A 82 -12.44 2.00 -7.60
N ALA A 83 -12.21 2.23 -8.89
CA ALA A 83 -12.09 3.55 -9.49
C ALA A 83 -12.65 3.52 -10.92
N ASP A 84 -13.42 4.55 -11.28
CA ASP A 84 -14.05 4.67 -12.60
C ASP A 84 -13.99 6.13 -13.07
N ALA A 85 -13.81 6.34 -14.37
CA ALA A 85 -13.88 7.64 -15.02
C ALA A 85 -15.29 8.28 -14.93
N LEU A 86 -16.34 7.47 -14.81
CA LEU A 86 -17.73 7.95 -14.70
C LEU A 86 -18.17 8.21 -13.25
N GLY A 87 -17.36 7.81 -12.26
CA GLY A 87 -17.63 7.96 -10.83
C GLY A 87 -17.92 6.63 -10.12
N ALA A 88 -17.82 6.65 -8.79
CA ALA A 88 -18.11 5.48 -7.96
C ALA A 88 -19.60 5.06 -8.09
N PRO A 89 -19.94 3.75 -8.04
CA PRO A 89 -21.32 3.31 -8.06
C PRO A 89 -22.09 3.99 -6.93
N ALA A 90 -23.25 4.57 -7.28
CA ALA A 90 -24.10 5.36 -6.39
C ALA A 90 -24.50 4.62 -5.09
N VAL A 91 -24.35 3.30 -5.07
CA VAL A 91 -24.65 2.43 -3.92
C VAL A 91 -23.71 2.66 -2.74
N LEU A 92 -22.48 3.13 -2.98
CA LEU A 92 -21.53 3.34 -1.90
C LEU A 92 -21.48 4.81 -1.45
N LEU A 93 -21.46 5.79 -2.36
CA LEU A 93 -21.50 7.22 -2.04
C LEU A 93 -22.00 8.06 -3.25
N PRO A 94 -22.80 9.13 -3.06
CA PRO A 94 -23.30 9.97 -4.16
C PRO A 94 -22.23 10.96 -4.63
N PHE A 95 -21.28 10.52 -5.46
CA PHE A 95 -20.25 11.40 -6.04
C PHE A 95 -20.22 11.35 -7.57
N THR A 96 -19.89 12.48 -8.18
CA THR A 96 -19.62 12.64 -9.61
C THR A 96 -18.14 13.00 -9.82
N GLY A 97 -17.50 12.43 -10.86
CA GLY A 97 -16.10 12.71 -11.25
C GLY A 97 -15.10 11.58 -10.96
N ASN A 98 -13.81 11.86 -11.15
CA ASN A 98 -12.68 10.93 -10.99
C ASN A 98 -12.45 10.58 -9.51
N VAL A 99 -13.28 9.68 -9.00
CA VAL A 99 -13.32 9.25 -7.60
C VAL A 99 -13.10 7.75 -7.53
N GLY A 100 -12.34 7.32 -6.52
CA GLY A 100 -12.21 5.91 -6.17
C GLY A 100 -12.58 5.65 -4.72
N VAL A 101 -12.87 4.39 -4.44
CA VAL A 101 -13.18 3.89 -3.10
C VAL A 101 -12.42 2.59 -2.87
N ALA A 102 -11.83 2.44 -1.68
CA ALA A 102 -11.35 1.16 -1.21
C ALA A 102 -12.01 0.82 0.13
N THR A 103 -12.27 -0.47 0.33
CA THR A 103 -12.89 -1.00 1.55
C THR A 103 -12.03 -2.11 2.12
N LEU A 104 -11.74 -2.03 3.42
CA LEU A 104 -11.01 -3.02 4.19
C LEU A 104 -11.92 -3.56 5.31
N GLY A 105 -12.01 -4.87 5.41
CA GLY A 105 -12.84 -5.54 6.41
C GLY A 105 -14.32 -5.65 6.02
N SER A 106 -15.13 -6.07 6.97
CA SER A 106 -16.57 -6.29 6.81
C SER A 106 -17.30 -5.78 8.04
N ALA A 107 -18.54 -5.29 7.88
CA ALA A 107 -19.33 -4.79 9.00
C ALA A 107 -19.39 -5.81 10.16
N PRO A 108 -19.22 -5.37 11.43
CA PRO A 108 -19.04 -3.98 11.88
C PRO A 108 -17.59 -3.45 11.79
N ASN A 109 -16.62 -4.29 11.45
CA ASN A 109 -15.20 -3.96 11.37
C ASN A 109 -14.79 -3.53 9.95
N ILE A 110 -15.29 -2.37 9.53
CA ILE A 110 -15.06 -1.83 8.20
C ILE A 110 -14.28 -0.52 8.27
N PHE A 111 -13.34 -0.36 7.33
CA PHE A 111 -12.60 0.87 7.08
C PHE A 111 -12.67 1.19 5.59
N ILE A 112 -13.03 2.42 5.27
CA ILE A 112 -13.33 2.88 3.91
C ILE A 112 -12.53 4.13 3.62
N LEU A 113 -11.73 4.07 2.55
CA LEU A 113 -11.05 5.22 2.00
C LEU A 113 -11.73 5.66 0.72
N ARG A 114 -11.73 6.97 0.49
CA ARG A 114 -12.10 7.61 -0.76
C ARG A 114 -10.89 8.34 -1.30
N ALA A 115 -10.80 8.44 -2.62
CA ALA A 115 -9.76 9.19 -3.30
C ALA A 115 -10.39 10.12 -4.33
N LYS A 116 -9.85 11.34 -4.41
CA LYS A 116 -10.20 12.32 -5.43
C LYS A 116 -8.92 12.75 -6.14
N ALA A 117 -8.89 12.61 -7.45
CA ALA A 117 -7.79 13.10 -8.26
C ALA A 117 -8.02 14.57 -8.65
N ASP A 118 -6.96 15.38 -8.57
CA ASP A 118 -6.90 16.68 -9.22
C ASP A 118 -6.61 16.50 -10.72
N ASN A 119 -6.84 17.55 -11.51
CA ASN A 119 -6.46 17.54 -12.92
C ASN A 119 -4.95 17.32 -13.07
N SER A 120 -4.55 16.41 -13.96
CA SER A 120 -3.14 16.18 -14.26
C SER A 120 -2.51 17.43 -14.90
N ASN A 121 -1.33 17.81 -14.43
CA ASN A 121 -0.53 18.89 -15.00
C ASN A 121 0.76 18.33 -15.59
N ASN A 122 1.01 18.55 -16.88
CA ASN A 122 2.19 18.04 -17.60
C ASN A 122 3.54 18.42 -16.95
N PHE A 123 3.59 19.45 -16.12
CA PHE A 123 4.81 19.87 -15.41
C PHE A 123 4.91 19.35 -13.98
N ARG A 124 3.78 19.18 -13.28
CA ARG A 124 3.76 18.83 -11.83
C ARG A 124 3.28 17.40 -11.55
N GLY A 125 2.78 16.70 -12.57
CA GLY A 125 2.13 15.41 -12.44
C GLY A 125 0.70 15.52 -11.93
N GLN A 126 0.27 14.59 -11.08
CA GLN A 126 -1.11 14.55 -10.56
C GLN A 126 -1.10 14.38 -9.03
N VAL A 127 -1.96 15.15 -8.36
CA VAL A 127 -2.23 15.02 -6.93
C VAL A 127 -3.50 14.22 -6.75
N ILE A 128 -3.49 13.29 -5.80
CA ILE A 128 -4.63 12.49 -5.39
C ILE A 128 -4.78 12.64 -3.88
N ASP A 129 -5.90 13.22 -3.46
CA ASP A 129 -6.27 13.33 -2.05
C ASP A 129 -7.06 12.09 -1.65
N VAL A 130 -6.51 11.31 -0.71
CA VAL A 130 -7.14 10.15 -0.11
C VAL A 130 -7.60 10.52 1.29
N SER A 131 -8.85 10.24 1.63
CA SER A 131 -9.36 10.46 2.98
C SER A 131 -10.26 9.32 3.43
N GLN A 132 -10.43 9.20 4.74
CA GLN A 132 -11.48 8.36 5.30
C GLN A 132 -12.85 8.81 4.78
N ALA A 133 -13.69 7.85 4.36
CA ALA A 133 -15.08 8.15 4.05
C ALA A 133 -15.85 8.45 5.34
N THR A 134 -16.86 9.31 5.28
CA THR A 134 -17.75 9.54 6.43
C THR A 134 -18.90 8.56 6.34
N LEU A 135 -18.99 7.64 7.31
CA LEU A 135 -20.15 6.76 7.46
C LEU A 135 -21.18 7.46 8.33
N ILE A 136 -22.43 7.58 7.85
CA ILE A 136 -23.51 8.25 8.59
C ILE A 136 -24.51 7.18 9.02
N SER A 137 -24.68 6.96 10.32
CA SER A 137 -25.64 5.99 10.87
C SER A 137 -27.03 6.54 11.14
N ASN A 138 -27.19 7.86 11.20
CA ASN A 138 -28.40 8.48 11.70
C ASN A 138 -28.74 9.77 10.92
N PRO A 139 -29.99 10.26 10.99
CA PRO A 139 -30.38 11.54 10.37
C PRO A 139 -29.69 12.78 11.00
N PHE A 140 -28.88 12.59 12.05
CA PHE A 140 -28.16 13.66 12.74
C PHE A 140 -26.72 13.84 12.23
N ASN A 141 -26.30 13.08 11.21
CA ASN A 141 -24.98 13.16 10.58
C ASN A 141 -23.80 12.89 11.54
N ASP A 142 -24.01 12.09 12.58
CA ASP A 142 -22.90 11.68 13.44
C ASP A 142 -21.99 10.70 12.68
N PRO A 143 -20.70 11.01 12.53
CA PRO A 143 -19.77 10.12 11.86
C PRO A 143 -19.59 8.83 12.69
N LEU A 144 -19.87 7.69 12.08
CA LEU A 144 -19.58 6.40 12.69
C LEU A 144 -18.07 6.17 12.72
N PRO A 145 -17.54 5.66 13.85
CA PRO A 145 -16.18 5.17 13.89
C PRO A 145 -16.03 4.01 12.90
N GLN A 146 -14.89 3.97 12.23
CA GLN A 146 -14.48 2.84 11.42
C GLN A 146 -13.40 2.06 12.14
N TYR A 147 -13.27 0.80 11.78
CA TYR A 147 -12.43 -0.13 12.53
C TYR A 147 -11.60 -0.99 11.60
N ILE A 148 -10.33 -1.17 11.98
CA ILE A 148 -9.46 -2.21 11.43
C ILE A 148 -9.35 -3.28 12.50
N ASN A 149 -9.97 -4.44 12.26
CA ASN A 149 -9.97 -5.57 13.18
C ASN A 149 -10.31 -5.19 14.64
N GLY A 150 -11.43 -4.50 14.85
CA GLY A 150 -11.91 -4.09 16.18
C GLY A 150 -11.20 -2.88 16.79
N LYS A 151 -10.25 -2.25 16.08
CA LYS A 151 -9.55 -1.04 16.56
C LYS A 151 -10.02 0.17 15.80
N ALA A 152 -10.52 1.16 16.53
CA ALA A 152 -11.05 2.37 15.92
C ALA A 152 -9.94 3.13 15.20
N THR A 153 -10.21 3.54 13.96
CA THR A 153 -9.34 4.35 13.12
C THR A 153 -10.12 5.55 12.64
N ALA A 154 -9.55 6.74 12.80
CA ALA A 154 -10.21 8.01 12.55
C ALA A 154 -9.26 8.99 11.88
N ASN A 155 -9.85 10.03 11.26
CA ASN A 155 -9.14 11.17 10.68
C ASN A 155 -8.05 10.77 9.67
N PHE A 156 -8.19 9.63 8.98
CA PHE A 156 -7.24 9.26 7.95
C PHE A 156 -7.30 10.27 6.80
N VAL A 157 -6.16 10.90 6.53
CA VAL A 157 -5.93 11.76 5.38
C VAL A 157 -4.57 11.43 4.79
N ASN A 158 -4.47 11.50 3.47
CA ASN A 158 -3.25 11.18 2.77
C ASN A 158 -3.22 11.92 1.43
N LYS A 159 -2.11 12.59 1.16
CA LYS A 159 -1.91 13.34 -0.09
C LYS A 159 -0.84 12.67 -0.91
N MET A 160 -1.24 12.05 -2.02
CA MET A 160 -0.35 11.34 -2.94
C MET A 160 -0.05 12.22 -4.15
N THR A 161 1.21 12.39 -4.49
CA THR A 161 1.67 13.16 -5.65
C THR A 161 2.45 12.25 -6.58
N TYR A 162 1.93 12.07 -7.79
CA TYR A 162 2.65 11.45 -8.89
C TYR A 162 3.41 12.52 -9.66
N ASN A 163 4.63 12.21 -10.11
CA ASN A 163 5.35 13.11 -11.02
C ASN A 163 4.78 13.05 -12.44
N SER A 164 5.22 13.95 -13.33
CA SER A 164 4.72 14.03 -14.71
C SER A 164 5.07 12.81 -15.59
N ALA A 165 6.06 12.01 -15.19
CA ALA A 165 6.41 10.76 -15.85
C ALA A 165 5.65 9.55 -15.29
N ASN A 166 4.81 9.74 -14.26
CA ASN A 166 4.08 8.71 -13.50
C ASN A 166 4.97 7.61 -12.90
N ASN A 167 6.29 7.81 -12.85
CA ASN A 167 7.24 6.81 -12.39
C ASN A 167 7.71 7.05 -10.95
N ILE A 168 7.20 8.10 -10.30
CA ILE A 168 7.44 8.36 -8.87
C ILE A 168 6.11 8.75 -8.22
N MET A 169 5.82 8.19 -7.04
CA MET A 169 4.76 8.63 -6.14
C MET A 169 5.34 8.97 -4.77
N VAL A 170 4.97 10.15 -4.27
CA VAL A 170 5.30 10.62 -2.92
C VAL A 170 4.01 10.85 -2.15
N GLY A 171 3.93 10.41 -0.91
CA GLY A 171 2.74 10.52 -0.09
C GLY A 171 3.00 10.97 1.33
N ASP A 172 2.15 11.86 1.83
CA ASP A 172 2.13 12.30 3.22
C ASP A 172 0.80 11.90 3.86
N MET A 173 0.85 11.09 4.91
CA MET A 173 -0.36 10.63 5.63
C MET A 173 -0.44 11.19 7.06
N ALA A 174 -1.66 11.31 7.55
CA ALA A 174 -1.97 11.46 8.97
C ALA A 174 -3.20 10.62 9.32
N VAL A 175 -3.18 10.00 10.51
CA VAL A 175 -4.28 9.15 10.97
C VAL A 175 -4.25 9.00 12.50
N ASP A 176 -5.42 8.84 13.09
CA ASP A 176 -5.59 8.46 14.48
C ASP A 176 -6.02 7.00 14.58
N THR A 177 -5.38 6.23 15.47
CA THR A 177 -5.79 4.84 15.74
C THR A 177 -5.82 4.53 17.22
N LEU A 178 -6.75 3.69 17.64
CA LEU A 178 -6.87 3.26 19.02
C LEU A 178 -5.71 2.30 19.38
N GLY A 179 -4.90 2.71 20.34
CA GLY A 179 -3.82 1.89 20.90
C GLY A 179 -4.28 0.90 21.96
N ILE A 180 -3.35 0.06 22.42
CA ILE A 180 -3.58 -0.93 23.48
C ILE A 180 -4.02 -0.28 24.81
N ASN A 181 -3.61 0.98 25.05
CA ASN A 181 -3.99 1.75 26.23
C ASN A 181 -5.42 2.36 26.15
N GLY A 182 -6.16 2.09 25.08
CA GLY A 182 -7.51 2.64 24.87
C GLY A 182 -7.53 4.13 24.51
N GLN A 183 -6.38 4.72 24.16
CA GLN A 183 -6.30 6.11 23.69
C GLN A 183 -6.00 6.15 22.20
N LEU A 184 -6.46 7.20 21.52
CA LEU A 184 -6.10 7.45 20.14
C LEU A 184 -4.65 7.93 20.05
N ASN A 185 -3.89 7.31 19.16
CA ASN A 185 -2.53 7.70 18.79
C ASN A 185 -2.58 8.39 17.43
N SER A 186 -2.16 9.66 17.39
CA SER A 186 -1.97 10.39 16.14
C SER A 186 -0.62 10.04 15.53
N LEU A 187 -0.67 9.57 14.29
CA LEU A 187 0.48 9.07 13.54
C LEU A 187 0.62 9.84 12.23
N LYS A 188 1.86 10.01 11.80
CA LYS A 188 2.22 10.57 10.50
C LYS A 188 3.14 9.61 9.77
N GLY A 189 2.93 9.52 8.46
CA GLY A 189 3.76 8.69 7.60
C GLY A 189 4.17 9.44 6.35
N LEU A 190 5.32 9.04 5.81
CA LEU A 190 5.87 9.52 4.56
C LEU A 190 6.22 8.31 3.70
N VAL A 191 5.78 8.29 2.46
CA VAL A 191 6.13 7.25 1.49
C VAL A 191 6.72 7.86 0.24
N ILE A 192 7.74 7.19 -0.31
CA ILE A 192 8.28 7.48 -1.63
C ILE A 192 8.40 6.15 -2.35
N LYS A 193 7.86 6.10 -3.57
CA LYS A 193 7.91 4.92 -4.44
C LYS A 193 8.30 5.28 -5.85
N ASP A 194 9.00 4.37 -6.48
CA ASP A 194 9.30 4.41 -7.90
C ASP A 194 8.55 3.27 -8.62
N PHE A 195 8.05 3.56 -9.82
CA PHE A 195 7.35 2.59 -10.67
C PHE A 195 8.17 2.25 -11.91
N TYR A 196 8.04 1.01 -12.35
CA TYR A 196 8.75 0.44 -13.47
C TYR A 196 7.80 -0.41 -14.30
N SER A 197 7.85 -0.28 -15.62
CA SER A 197 7.30 -1.30 -16.51
C SER A 197 8.24 -2.50 -16.48
N GLY A 198 7.66 -3.68 -16.27
CA GLY A 198 8.31 -4.95 -16.52
C GLY A 198 7.75 -5.58 -17.79
N GLU A 199 8.57 -6.39 -18.44
CA GLU A 199 8.11 -7.35 -19.44
C GLU A 199 7.70 -8.63 -18.70
N GLU A 200 6.60 -9.27 -19.09
CA GLU A 200 6.30 -10.64 -18.66
C GLU A 200 7.31 -11.53 -19.39
N GLY A 201 8.48 -11.70 -18.77
CA GLY A 201 9.53 -12.55 -19.27
C GLY A 201 9.12 -14.00 -19.15
N ASP A 202 8.42 -14.50 -20.16
CA ASP A 202 8.48 -15.92 -20.48
C ASP A 202 9.96 -16.19 -20.78
N GLY A 203 10.63 -16.98 -19.95
CA GLY A 203 12.08 -17.20 -19.94
C GLY A 203 12.71 -17.79 -21.21
N GLU A 204 12.09 -17.65 -22.38
CA GLU A 204 12.66 -17.93 -23.70
C GLU A 204 12.03 -16.97 -24.72
N SER A 205 12.67 -15.83 -24.96
CA SER A 205 12.58 -15.22 -26.29
C SER A 205 13.82 -15.68 -27.06
N PRO A 206 13.75 -16.78 -27.84
CA PRO A 206 14.88 -17.21 -28.64
C PRO A 206 15.03 -16.21 -29.79
N GLY A 207 15.96 -15.27 -29.64
CA GLY A 207 16.52 -14.51 -30.76
C GLY A 207 15.51 -13.87 -31.71
N GLY A 208 14.74 -12.90 -31.23
CA GLY A 208 14.05 -11.96 -32.12
C GLY A 208 15.06 -10.98 -32.73
N GLU A 209 15.65 -11.35 -33.86
CA GLU A 209 16.49 -10.46 -34.66
C GLU A 209 15.79 -9.13 -34.95
N LEU A 210 16.58 -8.06 -34.85
CA LEU A 210 16.28 -6.73 -35.37
C LEU A 210 15.90 -6.81 -36.86
N GLY A 211 14.61 -6.77 -37.19
CA GLY A 211 14.18 -6.54 -38.56
C GLY A 211 12.73 -6.89 -38.84
N GLY A 212 11.87 -5.88 -38.97
CA GLY A 212 10.58 -6.07 -39.63
C GLY A 212 9.50 -5.10 -39.18
N GLU A 213 9.51 -3.88 -39.71
CA GLU A 213 8.33 -3.03 -39.82
C GLU A 213 7.26 -3.74 -40.68
N THR A 214 6.40 -4.57 -40.09
CA THR A 214 5.12 -4.93 -40.69
C THR A 214 4.07 -5.11 -39.61
N GLY A 215 3.04 -4.25 -39.68
CA GLY A 215 1.99 -4.10 -38.70
C GLY A 215 1.21 -5.39 -38.41
N GLY A 216 0.93 -5.57 -37.12
CA GLY A 216 0.16 -6.68 -36.58
C GLY A 216 0.57 -7.01 -35.14
N GLY A 217 0.80 -6.00 -34.30
CA GLY A 217 1.04 -6.22 -32.88
C GLY A 217 -0.17 -6.93 -32.26
N THR A 218 0.02 -8.15 -31.79
CA THR A 218 -1.03 -8.91 -31.11
C THR A 218 -1.40 -8.25 -29.78
N PRO A 219 -2.67 -8.23 -29.34
CA PRO A 219 -3.16 -7.34 -28.27
C PRO A 219 -2.79 -7.75 -26.83
N ASN A 220 -1.79 -8.62 -26.63
CA ASN A 220 -1.52 -9.24 -25.34
C ASN A 220 -0.12 -8.92 -24.81
N GLU A 221 0.38 -7.70 -25.05
CA GLU A 221 1.48 -7.16 -24.25
C GLU A 221 0.94 -6.92 -22.83
N LEU A 222 1.03 -7.94 -22.00
CA LEU A 222 0.65 -7.87 -20.60
C LEU A 222 1.64 -6.94 -19.89
N PHE A 223 1.26 -5.66 -19.79
CA PHE A 223 2.07 -4.66 -19.11
C PHE A 223 2.12 -4.98 -17.62
N LEU A 224 3.28 -5.43 -17.17
CA LEU A 224 3.57 -5.57 -15.75
C LEU A 224 4.00 -4.22 -15.21
N ILE A 225 3.40 -3.80 -14.11
CA ILE A 225 3.84 -2.64 -13.33
C ILE A 225 4.42 -3.14 -12.03
N LEU A 226 5.67 -2.80 -11.81
CA LEU A 226 6.39 -3.05 -10.57
C LEU A 226 6.55 -1.74 -9.82
N ASP A 227 6.38 -1.77 -8.51
CA ASP A 227 6.81 -0.67 -7.65
C ASP A 227 7.75 -1.14 -6.55
N TRP A 228 8.62 -0.22 -6.15
CA TRP A 228 9.38 -0.34 -4.92
C TRP A 228 9.41 0.99 -4.22
N GLY A 229 9.51 0.96 -2.89
CA GLY A 229 9.58 2.19 -2.13
C GLY A 229 9.97 1.98 -0.68
N LEU A 230 10.28 3.10 -0.03
CA LEU A 230 10.51 3.17 1.40
C LEU A 230 9.38 3.96 2.04
N GLN A 231 8.92 3.48 3.18
CA GLN A 231 8.01 4.21 4.02
C GLN A 231 8.55 4.39 5.42
N SER A 232 8.23 5.54 6.00
CA SER A 232 8.43 5.86 7.39
C SER A 232 7.10 6.13 8.08
N LEU A 233 6.95 5.64 9.30
CA LEU A 233 5.81 5.90 10.17
C LEU A 233 6.31 6.39 11.53
N SER A 234 5.72 7.47 12.04
CA SER A 234 6.15 8.09 13.29
C SER A 234 4.96 8.60 14.10
N LYS A 235 5.09 8.46 15.42
CA LYS A 235 4.28 9.15 16.42
C LYS A 235 5.14 10.28 16.97
N TYR A 236 4.58 11.49 17.13
CA TYR A 236 5.28 12.66 17.68
C TYR A 236 6.29 12.26 18.78
N ASP A 237 7.58 12.49 18.51
CA ASP A 237 8.75 12.22 19.38
C ASP A 237 9.18 10.76 19.64
N TYR A 238 8.58 9.77 18.95
CA TYR A 238 8.97 8.35 19.05
C TYR A 238 9.79 7.88 17.84
N PRO A 239 10.66 6.85 18.00
CA PRO A 239 11.49 6.35 16.91
C PRO A 239 10.64 5.90 15.72
N VAL A 240 11.14 6.25 14.54
CA VAL A 240 10.50 6.02 13.24
C VAL A 240 10.50 4.52 12.92
N GLU A 241 9.32 3.94 12.74
CA GLU A 241 9.20 2.63 12.08
C GLU A 241 9.46 2.79 10.60
N LYS A 242 10.19 1.85 10.02
CA LYS A 242 10.48 1.83 8.59
C LYS A 242 9.93 0.56 7.98
N TYR A 243 9.28 0.72 6.85
CA TYR A 243 8.75 -0.37 6.06
C TYR A 243 9.38 -0.32 4.67
N TRP A 244 9.76 -1.49 4.20
CA TRP A 244 9.98 -1.69 2.78
C TRP A 244 8.63 -1.93 2.12
N GLN A 245 8.40 -1.33 0.95
CA GLN A 245 7.34 -1.78 0.05
C GLN A 245 7.88 -2.35 -1.27
N ARG A 246 7.25 -3.43 -1.71
CA ARG A 246 7.23 -3.90 -3.10
C ARG A 246 5.80 -4.12 -3.58
N SER A 247 5.52 -3.85 -4.85
CA SER A 247 4.26 -4.26 -5.46
C SER A 247 4.48 -4.78 -6.88
N LYS A 248 3.51 -5.56 -7.33
CA LYS A 248 3.44 -6.10 -8.67
C LYS A 248 2.00 -6.11 -9.14
N VAL A 249 1.77 -5.55 -10.32
CA VAL A 249 0.45 -5.43 -10.93
C VAL A 249 0.53 -5.93 -12.36
N ARG A 250 -0.35 -6.89 -12.70
CA ARG A 250 -0.56 -7.35 -14.06
C ARG A 250 -1.79 -6.66 -14.62
N ARG A 251 -1.60 -5.82 -15.64
CA ARG A 251 -2.73 -5.27 -16.40
C ARG A 251 -3.42 -6.35 -17.18
N SER A 252 -4.71 -6.16 -17.42
CA SER A 252 -5.45 -6.94 -18.37
C SER A 252 -6.31 -6.05 -19.26
N ASP A 253 -6.04 -6.07 -20.56
CA ASP A 253 -6.79 -5.32 -21.58
C ASP A 253 -8.11 -6.04 -21.96
N GLY A 254 -8.83 -6.56 -20.97
CA GLY A 254 -10.13 -7.24 -21.15
C GLY A 254 -10.36 -8.51 -20.33
N GLY A 255 -9.37 -8.98 -19.57
CA GLY A 255 -9.45 -10.16 -18.69
C GLY A 255 -9.31 -9.83 -17.19
N GLN A 256 -8.95 -10.85 -16.39
CA GLN A 256 -8.68 -10.67 -14.96
C GLN A 256 -7.25 -10.15 -14.75
N GLY A 257 -7.14 -8.89 -14.35
CA GLY A 257 -5.92 -8.34 -13.78
C GLY A 257 -5.70 -8.79 -12.34
N GLN A 258 -4.45 -8.67 -11.91
CA GLN A 258 -4.02 -9.02 -10.56
C GLN A 258 -3.12 -7.93 -10.00
N THR A 259 -3.25 -7.67 -8.70
CA THR A 259 -2.52 -6.64 -7.98
C THR A 259 -2.07 -7.19 -6.64
N VAL A 260 -0.77 -7.15 -6.36
CA VAL A 260 -0.24 -7.50 -5.05
C VAL A 260 0.69 -6.41 -4.53
N PHE A 261 0.48 -6.02 -3.28
CA PHE A 261 1.35 -5.17 -2.48
C PHE A 261 1.90 -5.98 -1.32
N VAL A 262 3.19 -5.88 -1.06
CA VAL A 262 3.83 -6.47 0.13
C VAL A 262 4.63 -5.38 0.83
N LYS A 263 4.36 -5.19 2.13
CA LYS A 263 5.14 -4.36 3.03
C LYS A 263 5.77 -5.20 4.11
N ASP A 264 7.08 -5.07 4.24
CA ASP A 264 7.88 -5.75 5.24
C ASP A 264 8.41 -4.71 6.24
N ARG A 265 8.13 -4.92 7.53
CA ARG A 265 8.62 -4.04 8.59
C ARG A 265 10.12 -4.27 8.81
N LEU A 266 10.92 -3.23 8.55
CA LEU A 266 12.39 -3.27 8.68
C LEU A 266 12.86 -2.91 10.09
N VAL A 267 12.18 -1.96 10.74
CA VAL A 267 12.57 -1.46 12.07
C VAL A 267 11.37 -1.55 13.00
N GLY A 268 11.52 -2.29 14.10
CA GLY A 268 10.44 -2.51 15.03
C GLY A 268 10.69 -3.53 16.12
N VAL A 269 9.73 -3.64 17.03
CA VAL A 269 9.77 -4.61 18.15
C VAL A 269 9.52 -6.03 17.65
N THR A 270 8.65 -6.20 16.65
CA THR A 270 8.31 -7.48 16.05
C THR A 270 8.38 -7.39 14.53
N PRO A 271 8.90 -8.42 13.85
CA PRO A 271 8.81 -8.48 12.40
C PRO A 271 7.34 -8.62 11.99
N CYS A 272 6.97 -8.01 10.87
CA CYS A 272 5.61 -8.03 10.39
C CYS A 272 5.57 -7.83 8.88
N ARG A 273 4.75 -8.63 8.21
CA ARG A 273 4.44 -8.51 6.79
C ARG A 273 2.97 -8.13 6.64
N ILE A 274 2.71 -7.17 5.77
CA ILE A 274 1.38 -6.80 5.30
C ILE A 274 1.33 -7.13 3.82
N THR A 275 0.42 -8.00 3.40
CA THR A 275 0.22 -8.33 1.99
C THR A 275 -1.21 -7.95 1.58
N ALA A 276 -1.38 -7.14 0.55
CA ALA A 276 -2.67 -7.00 -0.13
C ALA A 276 -2.60 -7.75 -1.46
N ALA A 277 -3.54 -8.65 -1.72
CA ALA A 277 -3.64 -9.39 -2.97
C ALA A 277 -5.07 -9.28 -3.50
N LEU A 278 -5.22 -8.77 -4.72
CA LEU A 278 -6.51 -8.54 -5.38
C LEU A 278 -6.50 -9.09 -6.81
N ALA A 279 -7.67 -9.50 -7.28
CA ALA A 279 -7.91 -9.85 -8.67
C ALA A 279 -9.24 -9.25 -9.14
N GLY A 280 -9.36 -9.03 -10.45
CA GLY A 280 -10.58 -8.48 -11.07
C GLY A 280 -10.27 -7.67 -12.31
N SER A 281 -11.13 -6.72 -12.65
CA SER A 281 -10.98 -5.89 -13.85
C SER A 281 -10.02 -4.72 -13.59
N ASN A 282 -9.08 -4.46 -14.49
CA ASN A 282 -8.19 -3.29 -14.45
C ASN A 282 -7.86 -2.78 -15.88
N GLY A 283 -8.91 -2.51 -16.65
CA GLY A 283 -8.81 -2.05 -18.03
C GLY A 283 -8.93 -0.51 -18.18
N PRO A 284 -8.93 0.00 -19.42
CA PRO A 284 -9.08 1.43 -19.68
C PRO A 284 -10.36 2.01 -19.05
N GLY A 285 -10.19 3.01 -18.18
CA GLY A 285 -11.30 3.74 -17.56
C GLY A 285 -11.95 3.07 -16.36
N ILE A 286 -11.57 1.83 -16.00
CA ILE A 286 -12.11 1.12 -14.84
C ILE A 286 -11.06 0.27 -14.12
N PHE A 287 -11.02 0.41 -12.80
CA PHE A 287 -10.33 -0.50 -11.91
C PHE A 287 -11.34 -1.04 -10.90
N MET A 288 -11.53 -2.35 -10.86
CA MET A 288 -12.43 -3.03 -9.93
C MET A 288 -11.84 -4.38 -9.57
N GLN A 289 -11.19 -4.45 -8.41
CA GLN A 289 -10.59 -5.67 -7.91
C GLN A 289 -10.97 -5.92 -6.46
N SER A 290 -11.01 -7.19 -6.08
CA SER A 290 -11.26 -7.65 -4.72
C SER A 290 -10.34 -8.80 -4.35
N GLY A 291 -10.16 -9.00 -3.06
CA GLY A 291 -9.31 -10.04 -2.51
C GLY A 291 -9.12 -9.81 -1.02
N HIS A 292 -7.88 -9.87 -0.56
CA HIS A 292 -7.57 -9.86 0.86
C HIS A 292 -6.36 -9.00 1.20
N LEU A 293 -6.42 -8.40 2.39
CA LEU A 293 -5.26 -7.90 3.11
C LEU A 293 -4.92 -8.87 4.24
N ILE A 294 -3.66 -9.26 4.30
CA ILE A 294 -3.10 -10.20 5.25
C ILE A 294 -2.08 -9.46 6.11
N ILE A 295 -2.13 -9.66 7.43
CA ILE A 295 -1.09 -9.20 8.36
C ILE A 295 -0.56 -10.43 9.12
N GLU A 296 0.73 -10.66 9.06
CA GLU A 296 1.35 -11.85 9.68
C GLU A 296 2.75 -11.56 10.22
N ASN A 297 3.08 -12.24 11.32
CA ASN A 297 4.39 -12.16 11.97
C ASN A 297 5.38 -13.07 11.24
N VAL A 298 5.96 -12.53 10.18
CA VAL A 298 6.95 -13.22 9.33
C VAL A 298 8.21 -12.35 9.27
N THR A 299 9.37 -13.01 9.40
CA THR A 299 10.66 -12.32 9.23
C THR A 299 10.81 -11.91 7.77
N PRO A 300 11.21 -10.66 7.47
CA PRO A 300 11.43 -10.24 6.09
C PRO A 300 12.40 -11.21 5.40
N ASP A 301 11.91 -11.92 4.39
CA ASP A 301 12.71 -12.79 3.54
C ASP A 301 12.94 -12.17 2.16
N THR A 302 13.94 -12.73 1.48
CA THR A 302 14.44 -12.20 0.21
C THR A 302 13.53 -12.48 -0.99
N ALA A 303 12.52 -13.36 -0.86
CA ALA A 303 11.56 -13.69 -1.90
C ALA A 303 10.17 -13.93 -1.27
N SER A 304 9.23 -12.98 -1.43
CA SER A 304 7.84 -13.30 -1.11
C SER A 304 7.32 -14.18 -2.24
N ALA A 305 7.09 -15.46 -1.95
CA ALA A 305 6.43 -16.39 -2.85
C ALA A 305 5.06 -15.85 -3.35
N GLU A 306 4.42 -14.96 -2.59
CA GLU A 306 3.18 -14.29 -2.99
C GLU A 306 3.38 -13.28 -4.12
N LEU A 307 4.55 -12.63 -4.21
CA LEU A 307 4.88 -11.75 -5.35
C LEU A 307 5.17 -12.56 -6.62
N GLU A 308 5.72 -13.76 -6.46
CA GLU A 308 6.02 -14.68 -7.56
C GLU A 308 4.75 -15.39 -8.07
N ALA A 309 3.75 -15.63 -7.20
CA ALA A 309 2.49 -16.27 -7.56
C ALA A 309 1.64 -15.50 -8.59
N ILE A 310 1.85 -14.19 -8.76
CA ILE A 310 1.18 -13.39 -9.81
C ILE A 310 1.64 -13.80 -11.22
N ILE A 311 2.79 -14.47 -11.34
CA ILE A 311 3.38 -14.89 -12.62
C ILE A 311 2.75 -16.18 -13.13
N THR A 312 2.13 -17.00 -12.28
CA THR A 312 1.52 -18.23 -12.78
C THR A 312 0.22 -17.87 -13.51
N PRO A 313 0.13 -18.11 -14.83
CA PRO A 313 -1.12 -17.91 -15.55
C PRO A 313 -2.21 -18.73 -14.86
N VAL A 314 -3.35 -18.09 -14.59
CA VAL A 314 -4.55 -18.82 -14.17
C VAL A 314 -4.93 -19.72 -15.36
N PRO A 315 -4.94 -21.06 -15.19
CA PRO A 315 -5.23 -21.98 -16.28
C PRO A 315 -6.64 -21.82 -16.84
#